data_AF-A0A1P8WCP2-F1
#
_entry.id   AF-A0A1P8WCP2-F1
#
_cell.length_a   1.000
_cell.length_b   1.000
_cell.length_c   1.000
_cell.angle_alpha   90.00
_cell.angle_beta   90.00
_cell.angle_gamma   90.00
#
_symmetry.space_group_name_H-M   'P 1'
#
loop_
_entity.id
_entity.type
_entity.pdbx_description
1 polymer ?
#
loop_
_entity_poly.entity_id
_entity_poly.type
_entity_poly.pdbx_seq_one_letter_code
_entity_poly.pdbx_strand_id
1 'polypeptide(L)' 'MFKLFRKSPLQRLQKEYALRLEQARDLQRGGDIKGFAAMSAQAEDLLKQIEEIEQQEAEDLQS' A
#
# COMPACT_ATOMS: atom_id res chain seq x y z
N MET A 1 -17.60 6.35 -18.98
CA MET A 1 -17.47 4.90 -19.28
C MET A 1 -16.06 4.71 -19.88
N PHE A 2 -15.04 4.24 -19.13
CA PHE A 2 -13.65 3.87 -19.55
C PHE A 2 -12.62 3.93 -18.37
N LYS A 3 -12.90 3.38 -17.18
CA LYS A 3 -11.89 3.32 -16.07
C LYS A 3 -11.76 1.96 -15.36
N LEU A 4 -12.24 0.87 -15.95
CA LEU A 4 -12.15 -0.47 -15.34
C LEU A 4 -10.74 -1.10 -15.39
N PHE A 5 -9.80 -0.53 -16.16
CA PHE A 5 -8.43 -1.05 -16.29
C PHE A 5 -7.39 -0.40 -15.35
N ARG A 6 -7.69 0.77 -14.75
CA ARG A 6 -6.75 1.48 -13.86
C ARG A 6 -6.74 0.98 -12.42
N LYS A 7 -7.81 0.29 -12.00
CA LYS A 7 -7.88 -0.34 -10.67
C LYS A 7 -6.88 -1.47 -10.45
N SER A 8 -6.30 -2.06 -11.49
CA SER A 8 -5.42 -3.22 -11.32
C SER A 8 -4.10 -2.91 -10.57
N PRO A 9 -3.31 -1.88 -10.92
CA PRO A 9 -2.11 -1.51 -10.16
C PRO A 9 -2.42 -1.01 -8.74
N LEU A 10 -3.42 -0.14 -8.57
CA LEU A 10 -3.81 0.38 -7.26
C LEU A 10 -4.27 -0.75 -6.32
N GLN A 11 -5.14 -1.65 -6.79
CA GLN A 11 -5.59 -2.79 -5.99
C GLN A 11 -4.46 -3.76 -5.64
N ARG A 12 -3.45 -3.91 -6.51
CA ARG A 12 -2.28 -4.74 -6.21
C ARG A 12 -1.46 -4.12 -5.08
N LEU A 13 -1.19 -2.82 -5.14
CA LEU A 13 -0.46 -2.11 -4.08
C LEU A 13 -1.23 -2.14 -2.76
N GLN A 14 -2.54 -1.90 -2.77
CA GLN A 14 -3.38 -1.98 -1.57
C GLN A 14 -3.35 -3.38 -0.93
N LYS A 15 -3.38 -4.45 -1.75
CA LYS A 15 -3.24 -5.82 -1.26
C LYS A 15 -1.85 -6.09 -0.68
N GLU A 16 -0.80 -5.62 -1.33
CA GLU A 16 0.56 -5.79 -0.83
C GLU A 16 0.77 -5.02 0.48
N TYR A 17 0.28 -3.79 0.57
CA TYR A 17 0.28 -2.99 1.78
C TYR A 17 -0.39 -3.73 2.95
N ALA A 18 -1.61 -4.25 2.74
CA ALA A 18 -2.32 -5.02 3.76
C ALA A 18 -1.53 -6.27 4.19
N LEU A 19 -0.89 -6.97 3.25
CA LEU A 19 -0.04 -8.12 3.55
C LEU A 19 1.19 -7.73 4.38
N ARG A 20 1.85 -6.61 4.07
CA ARG A 20 3.01 -6.13 4.86
C ARG A 20 2.62 -5.72 6.27
N LEU A 21 1.45 -5.11 6.45
CA LEU A 21 0.92 -4.80 7.78
C LEU A 21 0.61 -6.06 8.59
N GLU A 22 0.05 -7.08 7.97
CA GLU A 22 -0.19 -8.36 8.63
C GLU A 22 1.12 -9.03 9.06
N GLN A 23 2.11 -9.07 8.17
CA GLN A 23 3.46 -9.57 8.48
C GLN A 23 4.13 -8.78 9.60
N ALA A 24 4.04 -7.44 9.56
CA ALA A 24 4.55 -6.58 10.62
C ALA A 24 3.89 -6.90 11.96
N ARG A 25 2.56 -7.02 12.00
CA ARG A 25 1.80 -7.38 13.21
C ARG A 25 2.27 -8.72 13.78
N ASP A 26 2.46 -9.72 12.93
CA ASP A 26 2.86 -11.05 13.37
C ASP A 26 4.30 -11.06 13.91
N LEU A 27 5.21 -10.31 13.29
CA LEU A 27 6.57 -10.07 13.79
C LEU A 27 6.56 -9.34 15.14
N GLN A 28 5.73 -8.31 15.28
CA GLN A 28 5.56 -7.58 16.53
C GLN A 28 5.05 -8.49 17.66
N ARG A 29 4.03 -9.32 17.37
CA ARG A 29 3.49 -10.31 18.32
C ARG A 29 4.51 -11.39 18.68
N GLY A 30 5.39 -11.75 17.75
CA GLY A 30 6.52 -12.65 17.97
C GLY A 30 7.71 -12.01 18.70
N GLY A 31 7.68 -10.70 18.95
CA GLY A 31 8.77 -9.97 19.61
C GLY A 31 9.95 -9.60 18.70
N ASP A 32 9.83 -9.78 17.38
CA ASP A 32 10.84 -9.35 16.41
C ASP A 32 10.64 -7.88 16.05
N ILE A 33 11.21 -7.00 16.89
CA ILE A 33 11.11 -5.56 16.73
C ILE A 33 11.85 -5.05 15.49
N LYS A 34 12.97 -5.68 15.12
CA LYS A 34 13.75 -5.28 13.93
C LYS A 34 13.00 -5.64 12.64
N GLY A 35 12.45 -6.85 12.60
CA GLY A 35 11.60 -7.31 11.51
C GLY A 35 10.33 -6.47 11.38
N PHE A 36 9.67 -6.17 12.51
CA PHE A 36 8.52 -5.27 12.54
C PHE A 36 8.84 -3.89 11.96
N ALA A 37 9.95 -3.27 12.38
CA ALA A 37 10.37 -1.96 11.89
C ALA A 37 10.62 -1.98 10.37
N ALA A 38 11.32 -3.02 9.87
CA ALA A 38 11.58 -3.17 8.45
C ALA A 38 10.30 -3.39 7.63
N MET A 39 9.37 -4.24 8.10
CA MET A 39 8.10 -4.48 7.40
C MET A 39 7.17 -3.27 7.44
N SER A 40 7.16 -2.53 8.56
CA SER A 40 6.39 -1.29 8.68
C SER A 40 6.90 -0.20 7.73
N ALA A 41 8.22 -0.05 7.60
CA ALA A 41 8.81 0.89 6.64
C ALA A 41 8.43 0.52 5.18
N GLN A 42 8.44 -0.78 4.84
CA GLN A 42 7.99 -1.23 3.51
C GLN A 42 6.50 -0.96 3.29
N ALA A 43 5.66 -1.09 4.32
CA ALA A 43 4.25 -0.75 4.25
C ALA A 43 4.05 0.76 4.03
N GLU A 44 4.81 1.63 4.72
CA GLU A 44 4.76 3.07 4.52
C GLU A 44 5.15 3.48 3.09
N ASP A 45 6.15 2.84 2.51
CA ASP A 45 6.56 3.13 1.12
C ASP A 45 5.52 2.67 0.09
N LEU A 46 4.78 1.59 0.38
CA LEU A 46 3.63 1.17 -0.42
C LEU A 46 2.46 2.16 -0.29
N LEU A 47 2.23 2.69 0.91
CA LEU A 47 1.18 3.68 1.16
C LEU A 47 1.43 4.96 0.37
N LYS A 48 2.66 5.48 0.35
CA LYS A 48 3.02 6.65 -0.47
C LYS A 48 2.71 6.44 -1.96
N GLN A 49 3.05 5.28 -2.50
CA GLN A 49 2.75 4.95 -3.90
C GLN A 49 1.24 4.86 -4.18
N ILE A 50 0.46 4.34 -3.22
CA ILE A 50 -1.00 4.31 -3.29
C ILE A 50 -1.54 5.74 -3.34
N GLU A 51 -1.10 6.60 -2.42
CA GLU A 51 -1.52 8.00 -2.33
C GLU A 51 -1.19 8.79 -3.60
N GLU A 52 0.01 8.62 -4.16
CA GLU A 52 0.42 9.25 -5.43
C GLU A 52 -0.50 8.85 -6.59
N ILE A 53 -0.83 7.56 -6.70
CA ILE A 53 -1.74 7.08 -7.76
C ILE A 53 -3.15 7.60 -7.54
N GLU A 54 -3.66 7.59 -6.31
CA GLU A 54 -4.99 8.10 -5.98
C GLU A 54 -5.11 9.61 -6.25
N GLN A 55 -4.07 10.39 -5.95
CA GLN A 55 -4.00 11.82 -6.27
C GLN A 55 -4.00 12.03 -7.79
N GLN A 56 -3.15 11.32 -8.52
CA GLN A 56 -3.10 11.42 -9.98
C GLN A 56 -4.45 11.04 -10.62
N GLU A 57 -5.14 10.01 -10.12
CA GLU A 57 -6.47 9.63 -10.59
C GLU A 57 -7.54 10.69 -10.27
N ALA A 58 -7.44 11.37 -9.13
CA ALA A 58 -8.34 12.44 -8.74
C ALA A 58 -8.16 13.70 -9.60
N GLU A 59 -6.91 14.09 -9.89
CA GLU A 59 -6.60 15.22 -10.80
C GLU A 59 -7.07 14.93 -12.24
N ASP A 60 -6.87 13.71 -12.72
CA ASP A 60 -7.37 13.19 -14.00
C ASP A 60 -8.91 13.18 -14.12
N LEU A 61 -9.64 13.19 -13.01
CA LEU A 61 -11.11 13.23 -12.98
C LEU A 61 -11.65 14.66 -12.97
N GLN A 62 -10.83 15.62 -12.55
CA GLN A 62 -11.19 17.04 -12.46
C GLN A 62 -10.77 17.84 -13.70
N SER A 63 -9.96 17.26 -14.58
CA SER A 63 -9.47 17.82 -15.85
C SER A 63 -10.37 17.43 -17.04
#